data_AF-A0A7H1RHH1-F1
#
_entry.id   AF-A0A7H1RHH1-F1
#
_cell.length_a   1.000
_cell.length_b   1.000
_cell.length_c   1.000
_cell.angle_alpha   90.00
_cell.angle_beta   90.00
_cell.angle_gamma   90.00
#
_symmetry.space_group_name_H-M   'P 1'
#
loop_
_entity.id
_entity.type
_entity.pdbx_description
1 polymer ?
#
loop_
_entity_poly.entity_id
_entity_poly.type
_entity_poly.pdbx_seq_one_letter_code
_entity_poly.pdbx_strand_id
1 'polypeptide(L)'
;MRESIAIKCERVGDKFSGKAYGVYSFKEGKVLRLKEYLGKDYEKWMKDSYFFSDSINDLPLLESVSKAFVCNGDEKILKIAKERKYEILTF
;
A
#
# COMPACT_ATOMS: atom_id res chain seq x y z
N MET A 1 -12.93 -2.63 -14.73
CA MET A 1 -11.91 -1.56 -14.76
C MET A 1 -10.72 -2.03 -13.94
N ARG A 2 -9.49 -1.88 -14.44
CA ARG A 2 -8.26 -2.15 -13.66
C ARG A 2 -7.65 -0.79 -13.36
N GLU A 3 -7.44 -0.51 -12.09
CA GLU A 3 -6.93 0.78 -11.63
C GLU A 3 -5.59 0.56 -10.93
N SER A 4 -4.69 1.52 -11.05
CA SER A 4 -3.37 1.45 -10.46
C SER A 4 -2.95 2.81 -9.92
N ILE A 5 -2.49 2.82 -8.67
CA ILE A 5 -1.95 4.01 -8.02
C ILE A 5 -0.47 3.74 -7.76
N ALA A 6 0.39 4.48 -8.45
CA ALA A 6 1.84 4.39 -8.33
C ALA A 6 2.45 5.76 -7.99
N ILE A 7 3.76 5.75 -7.74
CA ILE A 7 4.55 6.99 -7.66
C ILE A 7 4.45 7.71 -9.01
N LYS A 8 4.20 9.02 -8.96
CA LYS A 8 4.12 9.84 -10.17
C LYS A 8 5.53 10.26 -10.59
N CYS A 9 5.93 9.87 -11.78
CA CYS A 9 7.23 10.22 -12.37
C CYS A 9 7.09 11.45 -13.27
N GLU A 10 7.97 12.43 -13.10
CA GLU A 10 8.01 13.62 -13.94
C GLU A 10 8.45 13.26 -15.36
N ARG A 11 7.77 13.86 -16.34
CA ARG A 11 8.11 13.76 -17.76
C ARG A 11 8.48 15.14 -18.29
N VAL A 12 9.55 15.17 -19.07
CA VAL A 12 9.97 16.36 -19.84
C VAL A 12 9.98 15.95 -21.30
N GLY A 13 8.96 16.41 -22.03
CA GLY A 13 8.65 15.90 -23.37
C GLY A 13 8.26 14.42 -23.35
N ASP A 14 8.92 13.62 -24.17
CA ASP A 14 8.69 12.19 -24.30
C ASP A 14 9.47 11.33 -23.29
N LYS A 15 10.38 11.93 -22.50
CA LYS A 15 11.28 11.21 -21.58
C LYS A 15 10.92 11.42 -20.10
N PHE A 16 11.27 10.46 -19.27
CA PHE A 16 11.28 10.63 -17.81
C PHE A 16 12.50 11.46 -17.40
N SER A 17 12.31 12.41 -16.49
CA SER A 17 13.40 13.27 -16.01
C SER A 17 14.27 12.60 -14.94
N GLY A 18 13.84 11.45 -14.40
CA GLY A 18 14.43 10.81 -13.23
C GLY A 18 13.90 11.36 -11.90
N LYS A 19 13.05 12.39 -11.92
CA LYS A 19 12.40 12.93 -10.72
C LYS A 19 11.00 12.32 -10.55
N ALA A 20 10.59 12.18 -9.29
CA ALA A 20 9.21 11.91 -8.92
C ALA A 20 8.60 13.17 -8.27
N TYR A 21 7.27 13.24 -8.24
CA TYR A 21 6.55 14.40 -7.69
C TYR A 21 5.26 14.00 -6.97
N GLY A 22 4.78 14.90 -6.12
CA GLY A 22 3.62 14.68 -5.27
C GLY A 22 3.88 13.68 -4.14
N VAL A 23 2.80 13.19 -3.52
CA VAL A 23 2.89 12.17 -2.48
C VAL A 23 3.27 10.82 -3.13
N TYR A 24 4.31 10.17 -2.59
CA TYR A 24 4.74 8.88 -3.09
C TYR A 24 3.84 7.77 -2.57
N SER A 25 3.51 6.79 -3.40
CA SER A 25 2.84 5.55 -2.97
C SER A 25 3.85 4.63 -2.25
N PHE A 26 4.41 5.11 -1.14
CA PHE A 26 5.44 4.47 -0.33
C PHE A 26 5.19 4.75 1.15
N LYS A 27 5.24 3.72 1.99
CA LYS A 27 4.92 3.81 3.42
C LYS A 27 3.57 4.48 3.69
N GLU A 28 3.51 5.45 4.59
CA GLU A 28 2.31 6.21 4.93
C GLU A 28 1.70 6.89 3.70
N GLY A 29 2.55 7.21 2.71
CA GLY A 29 2.11 7.76 1.44
C GLY A 29 1.20 6.82 0.64
N LYS A 30 1.29 5.50 0.81
CA LYS A 30 0.32 4.55 0.22
C LYS A 30 -1.09 4.79 0.75
N VAL A 31 -1.22 4.97 2.07
CA VAL A 31 -2.51 5.24 2.73
C VAL A 31 -3.07 6.59 2.27
N LEU A 32 -2.23 7.62 2.26
CA LEU A 32 -2.65 8.96 1.83
C LEU A 32 -3.10 8.94 0.36
N ARG A 33 -2.35 8.29 -0.53
CA ARG A 33 -2.70 8.18 -1.96
C ARG A 33 -3.99 7.38 -2.18
N LEU A 34 -4.23 6.33 -1.40
CA LEU A 34 -5.48 5.58 -1.46
C LEU A 34 -6.66 6.42 -0.95
N LYS A 35 -6.46 7.19 0.12
CA LYS A 35 -7.47 8.10 0.67
C LYS A 35 -7.82 9.23 -0.28
N GLU A 36 -6.82 9.84 -0.93
CA GLU A 36 -7.03 10.82 -2.00
C GLU A 36 -7.83 10.21 -3.17
N TYR A 37 -7.52 8.97 -3.53
CA TYR A 37 -8.15 8.28 -4.64
C TYR A 37 -9.63 7.96 -4.39
N LEU A 38 -9.93 7.38 -3.23
CA LEU A 38 -11.29 6.99 -2.86
C LEU A 38 -12.14 8.17 -2.37
N GLY A 39 -11.50 9.26 -1.93
CA GLY A 39 -12.16 10.47 -1.46
C GLY A 39 -13.18 10.18 -0.36
N LYS A 40 -14.43 10.61 -0.58
CA LYS A 40 -15.54 10.40 0.37
C LYS A 40 -15.88 8.93 0.61
N ASP A 41 -15.53 8.04 -0.32
CA ASP A 41 -15.83 6.62 -0.23
C ASP A 41 -14.75 5.83 0.51
N TYR A 42 -13.64 6.45 0.92
CA TYR A 42 -12.53 5.79 1.62
C TYR A 42 -13.03 4.95 2.82
N GLU A 43 -13.72 5.57 3.77
CA GLU A 43 -14.22 4.88 4.98
C GLU A 43 -15.21 3.75 4.66
N LYS A 44 -15.94 3.85 3.55
CA LYS A 44 -16.85 2.79 3.11
C LYS A 44 -16.06 1.58 2.62
N TRP A 45 -15.05 1.79 1.78
CA TRP A 45 -14.28 0.73 1.16
C TRP A 45 -13.31 0.05 2.13
N MET A 46 -12.73 0.78 3.09
CA MET A 46 -11.79 0.19 4.06
C MET A 46 -12.47 -0.78 5.05
N LYS A 47 -13.80 -0.72 5.21
CA LYS A 47 -14.55 -1.63 6.09
C LYS A 47 -14.53 -3.08 5.62
N ASP A 48 -14.46 -3.32 4.31
CA ASP A 48 -14.35 -4.66 3.73
C ASP A 48 -13.28 -4.67 2.64
N SER A 49 -12.05 -4.41 3.06
CA SER A 49 -10.87 -4.33 2.21
C SER A 49 -9.87 -5.42 2.56
N TYR A 50 -9.21 -5.93 1.53
CA TYR A 50 -8.16 -6.92 1.64
C TYR A 50 -6.87 -6.29 1.14
N PHE A 51 -5.77 -6.49 1.85
CA PHE A 51 -4.47 -6.01 1.39
C PHE A 51 -3.37 -7.03 1.65
N PHE A 52 -2.53 -7.20 0.64
CA PHE A 52 -1.47 -8.20 0.56
C PHE A 52 -0.15 -7.47 0.37
N SER A 53 0.84 -7.78 1.20
CA SER A 53 2.19 -7.21 1.07
C SER A 53 3.27 -8.13 1.62
N ASP A 54 4.47 -8.02 1.08
CA ASP A 54 5.69 -8.71 1.50
C ASP A 54 6.62 -7.83 2.36
N SER A 55 6.33 -6.53 2.50
CA SER A 55 7.30 -5.57 3.01
C SER A 55 6.81 -4.82 4.24
N ILE A 56 7.74 -4.59 5.17
CA ILE A 56 7.55 -3.68 6.31
C ILE A 56 7.17 -2.26 5.88
N ASN A 57 7.53 -1.84 4.67
CA ASN A 57 7.13 -0.55 4.14
C ASN A 57 5.62 -0.40 4.06
N ASP A 58 4.86 -1.49 3.98
CA ASP A 58 3.42 -1.42 3.79
C ASP A 58 2.64 -1.60 5.08
N LEU A 59 3.34 -1.63 6.22
CA LEU A 59 2.72 -1.72 7.54
C LEU A 59 1.61 -0.67 7.75
N PRO A 60 1.76 0.61 7.36
CA PRO A 60 0.68 1.58 7.52
C PRO A 60 -0.61 1.19 6.75
N LEU A 61 -0.47 0.57 5.58
CA LEU A 61 -1.63 0.15 4.79
C LEU A 61 -2.22 -1.17 5.32
N LEU A 62 -1.39 -2.12 5.75
CA LEU A 62 -1.82 -3.33 6.48
C LEU A 62 -2.61 -2.99 7.75
N GLU A 63 -2.25 -1.90 8.45
CA GLU A 63 -2.97 -1.40 9.63
C GLU A 63 -4.33 -0.79 9.33
N SER A 64 -4.54 -0.30 8.10
CA SER A 64 -5.75 0.46 7.76
C SER A 64 -6.87 -0.39 7.15
N VAL A 65 -6.55 -1.60 6.68
CA VAL A 65 -7.53 -2.51 6.07
C VAL A 65 -8.19 -3.44 7.07
N SER A 66 -9.39 -3.92 6.75
CA SER A 66 -10.07 -4.92 7.59
C SER A 66 -9.45 -6.31 7.54
N LYS A 67 -8.82 -6.71 6.42
CA LYS A 67 -8.18 -8.02 6.27
C LYS A 67 -6.77 -7.87 5.69
N ALA A 68 -5.76 -8.13 6.53
CA ALA A 68 -4.36 -7.94 6.23
C ALA A 68 -3.63 -9.28 6.03
N PHE A 69 -2.87 -9.37 4.94
CA PHE A 69 -2.14 -10.57 4.54
C PHE A 69 -0.67 -10.23 4.29
N VAL A 70 0.22 -10.97 4.94
CA VAL A 70 1.67 -10.88 4.71
C VAL A 70 2.11 -12.04 3.82
N CYS A 71 2.58 -11.72 2.61
CA CYS A 71 2.90 -12.71 1.58
C CYS A 71 4.40 -12.78 1.36
N ASN A 72 5.03 -13.94 1.60
CA ASN A 72 6.49 -14.12 1.41
C ASN A 72 7.33 -13.02 2.10
N GLY A 73 6.86 -12.56 3.27
CA GLY A 73 7.39 -11.35 3.90
C GLY A 73 8.79 -11.50 4.51
N ASP A 74 9.49 -10.38 4.66
CA ASP A 74 10.77 -10.32 5.37
C ASP A 74 10.63 -10.57 6.89
N GLU A 75 11.74 -10.80 7.59
CA GLU A 75 11.75 -11.08 9.03
C GLU A 75 11.04 -10.00 9.87
N LYS A 76 11.15 -8.73 9.46
CA LYS A 76 10.58 -7.60 10.21
C LYS A 76 9.06 -7.62 10.13
N ILE A 77 8.52 -7.78 8.93
CA ILE A 77 7.06 -7.81 8.76
C ILE A 77 6.46 -9.12 9.29
N LEU A 78 7.17 -10.25 9.19
CA LEU A 78 6.72 -11.53 9.76
C LEU A 78 6.61 -11.48 11.29
N LYS A 79 7.52 -10.78 11.97
CA LYS A 79 7.41 -10.58 13.43
C LYS A 79 6.11 -9.86 13.78
N ILE A 80 5.80 -8.77 13.09
CA ILE A 80 4.58 -7.99 13.30
C ILE A 80 3.33 -8.79 12.93
N ALA A 81 3.38 -9.54 11.82
CA ALA A 81 2.29 -10.39 11.39
C ALA A 81 1.89 -11.39 12.49
N LYS A 82 2.87 -12.01 13.15
CA LYS A 82 2.65 -12.91 14.28
C LYS A 82 2.04 -12.19 15.49
N GLU A 83 2.58 -11.03 15.85
CA GLU A 83 2.08 -10.22 16.99
C GLU A 83 0.63 -9.77 16.78
N ARG A 84 0.27 -9.40 15.55
CA ARG A 84 -1.04 -8.85 15.20
C ARG A 84 -2.01 -9.86 14.61
N LYS A 85 -1.59 -11.12 14.53
CA LYS A 85 -2.36 -12.23 13.93
C LYS A 85 -2.82 -11.93 12.51
N TYR A 86 -1.98 -11.24 11.72
CA TYR A 86 -2.20 -11.13 10.28
C TYR A 86 -2.01 -12.50 9.63
N GLU A 87 -2.74 -12.72 8.54
CA GLU A 87 -2.66 -13.98 7.82
C GLU A 87 -1.34 -14.03 7.04
N ILE A 88 -0.56 -15.09 7.21
CA ILE A 88 0.74 -15.25 6.55
C ILE A 88 0.58 -16.26 5.42
N LEU A 89 0.90 -15.83 4.20
CA LEU A 89 0.86 -16.65 3.00
C LEU A 89 2.29 -16.91 2.52
N THR A 90 2.58 -18.18 2.20
CA THR A 90 3.87 -18.60 1.66
C THR A 90 3.63 -19.47 0.44
N PHE A 91 4.22 -19.09 -0.69
CA PHE A 91 4.06 -19.75 -1.98
C PHE A 91 5.26 -19.49 -2.88
#